data_AF-A0A6B3S038-F1
#
_entry.id   AF-A0A6B3S038-F1
#
_cell.length_a   1.000
_cell.length_b   1.000
_cell.length_c   1.000
_cell.angle_alpha   90.00
_cell.angle_beta   90.00
_cell.angle_gamma   90.00
#
_symmetry.space_group_name_H-M   'P 1'
#
loop_
_entity.id
_entity.type
_entity.pdbx_description
1 polymer ?
#
loop_
_entity_poly.entity_id
_entity_poly.type
_entity_poly.pdbx_seq_one_letter_code
_entity_poly.pdbx_strand_id
1 'polypeptide(L)'
;MKPIEARQLQTVELRYPINLMGAEDGAENGDVVTRDAEFLGTWFFDKNEAEETGTFHFIADGEAEPKFSEGVPFLTSGMLTGLAMSKLCRSIRDWHEGQS
;
A
#
# COMPACT_ATOMS: atom_id res chain seq x y z
N MET A 1 -9.72 -29.91 -20.41
CA MET A 1 -8.89 -29.25 -19.39
C MET A 1 -8.47 -27.91 -19.97
N LYS A 2 -9.03 -26.79 -19.49
CA LYS A 2 -8.59 -25.46 -19.91
C LYS A 2 -7.30 -25.15 -19.14
N PRO A 3 -6.20 -24.75 -19.80
CA PRO A 3 -5.01 -24.34 -19.08
C PRO A 3 -5.38 -23.13 -18.22
N ILE A 4 -4.97 -23.18 -16.97
CA ILE A 4 -5.03 -22.05 -16.04
C ILE A 4 -4.30 -20.91 -16.74
N GLU A 5 -5.06 -19.88 -17.12
CA GLU A 5 -4.49 -18.65 -17.66
C GLU A 5 -3.39 -18.23 -16.72
N ALA A 6 -2.17 -18.20 -17.25
CA ALA A 6 -1.04 -17.55 -16.60
C ALA A 6 -1.55 -16.16 -16.22
N ARG A 7 -1.92 -15.99 -14.94
CA ARG A 7 -2.19 -14.69 -14.35
C ARG A 7 -1.07 -13.83 -14.83
N GLN A 8 -1.44 -12.85 -15.64
CA GLN A 8 -0.56 -11.91 -16.30
C GLN A 8 0.43 -11.44 -15.22
N LEU A 9 1.62 -12.04 -15.22
CA LEU A 9 2.75 -11.56 -14.47
C LEU A 9 3.10 -10.26 -15.18
N GLN A 10 2.31 -9.21 -14.90
CA GLN A 10 2.83 -7.88 -15.01
C GLN A 10 4.10 -7.94 -14.19
N THR A 11 5.23 -7.78 -14.86
CA THR A 11 6.53 -7.59 -14.25
C THR A 11 6.44 -6.28 -13.47
N VAL A 12 5.72 -6.28 -12.34
CA VAL A 12 5.65 -5.13 -11.47
C VAL A 12 7.06 -4.99 -10.95
N GLU A 13 7.78 -3.98 -11.45
CA GLU A 13 9.08 -3.65 -10.90
C GLU A 13 8.88 -3.28 -9.44
N LEU A 14 9.31 -4.15 -8.53
CA LEU A 14 9.32 -3.90 -7.10
C LEU A 14 10.48 -2.93 -6.79
N ARG A 15 10.28 -1.66 -7.14
CA ARG A 15 11.31 -0.62 -7.08
C ARG A 15 11.69 -0.29 -5.63
N TYR A 16 10.74 -0.36 -4.72
CA TYR A 16 10.88 0.14 -3.36
C TYR A 16 11.09 -1.00 -2.35
N PRO A 17 11.68 -0.73 -1.18
CA PRO A 17 11.75 -1.70 -0.09
C PRO A 17 10.37 -2.25 0.29
N ILE A 18 9.36 -1.38 0.28
CA ILE A 18 7.94 -1.69 0.47
C ILE A 18 7.15 -1.10 -0.70
N ASN A 19 6.31 -1.91 -1.33
CA ASN A 19 5.53 -1.55 -2.51
C ASN A 19 4.03 -1.71 -2.20
N LEU A 20 3.25 -0.65 -2.42
CA LEU A 20 1.79 -0.67 -2.36
C LEU A 20 1.27 -0.95 -3.76
N MET A 21 0.83 -2.17 -4.01
CA MET A 21 0.45 -2.63 -5.33
C MET A 21 -0.76 -1.86 -5.84
N GLY A 22 -0.66 -1.31 -7.05
CA GLY A 22 -1.73 -0.53 -7.70
C GLY A 22 -1.86 0.94 -7.23
N ALA A 23 -1.12 1.37 -6.19
CA ALA A 23 -1.25 2.73 -5.68
C ALA A 23 -0.81 3.80 -6.70
N GLU A 24 0.26 3.54 -7.46
CA GLU A 24 0.73 4.44 -8.53
C GLU A 24 -0.27 4.53 -9.69
N ASP A 25 -1.07 3.48 -9.90
CA ASP A 25 -2.11 3.41 -10.93
C ASP A 25 -3.46 4.00 -10.45
N GLY A 26 -3.50 4.54 -9.22
CA GLY A 26 -4.69 5.14 -8.64
C GLY A 26 -5.71 4.15 -8.07
N ALA A 27 -5.30 2.91 -7.77
CA ALA A 27 -6.14 1.99 -7.02
C ALA A 27 -6.46 2.56 -5.63
N GLU A 28 -7.53 2.06 -5.01
CA GLU A 28 -7.93 2.44 -3.64
C GLU A 28 -7.59 1.34 -2.62
N ASN A 29 -7.12 0.19 -3.09
CA ASN A 29 -6.64 -0.90 -2.26
C ASN A 29 -5.71 -1.80 -3.06
N GLY A 30 -4.95 -2.61 -2.35
CA GLY A 30 -4.11 -3.63 -2.96
C GLY A 30 -3.22 -4.33 -1.94
N ASP A 31 -2.34 -5.19 -2.46
CA ASP A 31 -1.37 -5.91 -1.65
C ASP A 31 -0.20 -5.00 -1.26
N VAL A 32 0.43 -5.31 -0.12
CA VAL A 32 1.70 -4.71 0.29
C VAL A 32 2.77 -5.79 0.25
N VAL A 33 3.81 -5.54 -0.55
CA VAL A 33 4.90 -6.50 -0.76
C VAL A 33 6.27 -5.85 -0.59
N THR A 34 7.24 -6.63 -0.11
CA THR A 34 8.64 -6.21 -0.07
C THR A 34 9.24 -6.18 -1.47
N ARG A 35 10.47 -5.65 -1.59
CA ARG A 35 11.26 -5.76 -2.82
C ARG A 35 11.49 -7.20 -3.27
N ASP A 36 11.57 -8.13 -2.33
CA ASP A 36 11.82 -9.55 -2.58
C ASP A 36 10.53 -10.35 -2.84
N ALA A 37 9.43 -9.64 -3.12
CA ALA A 37 8.10 -10.20 -3.36
C ALA A 37 7.52 -10.98 -2.15
N GLU A 38 7.96 -10.67 -0.93
CA GLU A 38 7.33 -11.15 0.29
C GLU A 38 6.03 -10.38 0.54
N PHE A 39 4.94 -11.10 0.75
CA PHE A 39 3.64 -10.50 1.09
C PHE A 39 3.58 -10.15 2.57
N LEU A 40 3.20 -8.91 2.88
CA LEU A 40 3.12 -8.40 4.25
C LEU A 40 1.69 -8.14 4.74
N GLY A 41 0.72 -8.06 3.82
CA GLY A 41 -0.66 -7.70 4.12
C GLY A 41 -1.27 -6.85 3.01
N THR A 42 -2.31 -6.08 3.35
CA THR A 42 -3.09 -5.28 2.40
C THR A 42 -3.12 -3.80 2.81
N TRP A 43 -3.25 -2.93 1.83
CA TRP A 43 -3.51 -1.50 2.05
C TRP A 43 -4.85 -1.10 1.44
N PHE A 44 -5.44 -0.05 1.99
CA PHE A 44 -6.58 0.64 1.38
C PHE A 44 -6.52 2.14 1.67
N PHE A 45 -7.26 2.92 0.88
CA PHE A 45 -7.35 4.36 1.00
C PHE A 45 -8.79 4.76 1.29
N ASP A 46 -9.01 5.28 2.50
CA ASP A 46 -10.31 5.82 2.91
C ASP A 46 -10.39 7.30 2.52
N LYS A 47 -11.38 7.65 1.68
CA LYS A 47 -11.55 9.01 1.16
C LYS A 47 -12.68 9.70 1.91
N ASN A 48 -12.42 10.91 2.40
CA ASN A 48 -13.44 11.82 2.88
C ASN A 48 -13.70 12.90 1.81
N GLU A 49 -14.72 12.67 0.99
CA GLU A 49 -15.10 13.60 -0.08
C GLU A 49 -15.52 14.98 0.43
N ALA A 50 -16.15 15.04 1.62
CA ALA A 50 -16.66 16.29 2.17
C ALA A 50 -15.55 17.25 2.61
N GLU A 51 -14.43 16.69 3.08
CA GLU A 51 -13.28 17.46 3.55
C GLU A 51 -12.12 17.49 2.54
N GLU A 52 -12.27 16.82 1.40
CA GLU A 52 -11.20 16.59 0.42
C GLU A 52 -9.92 16.04 1.07
N THR A 53 -10.10 15.13 2.03
CA THR A 53 -9.01 14.44 2.75
C THR A 53 -9.08 12.94 2.51
N GLY A 54 -8.04 12.22 2.93
CA GLY A 54 -8.08 10.76 2.94
C GLY A 54 -7.06 10.17 3.88
N THR A 55 -7.13 8.87 4.09
CA THR A 55 -6.22 8.14 4.97
C THR A 55 -5.79 6.84 4.32
N PHE A 56 -4.49 6.63 4.20
CA PHE A 56 -3.96 5.31 3.85
C PHE A 56 -3.95 4.45 5.09
N HIS A 57 -4.43 3.22 4.95
CA HIS A 57 -4.41 2.21 6.00
C HIS A 57 -3.63 1.00 5.53
N PHE A 58 -2.87 0.40 6.43
CA PHE A 58 -2.22 -0.88 6.23
C PHE A 58 -2.72 -1.88 7.28
N ILE A 59 -3.16 -3.04 6.82
CA ILE A 59 -3.53 -4.19 7.65
C ILE A 59 -2.50 -5.30 7.37
N ALA A 60 -1.79 -5.74 8.40
CA ALA A 60 -0.82 -6.83 8.27
C ALA A 60 -1.53 -8.17 8.00
N ASP A 61 -0.84 -9.10 7.34
CA ASP A 61 -1.40 -10.43 7.08
C ASP A 61 -1.84 -11.13 8.38
N GLY A 62 -3.06 -11.66 8.36
CA GLY A 62 -3.70 -12.28 9.52
C GLY A 62 -4.25 -11.31 10.59
N GLU A 63 -4.08 -9.99 10.43
CA GLU A 63 -4.70 -8.98 11.30
C GLU A 63 -6.07 -8.54 10.75
N ALA A 64 -6.97 -8.10 11.65
CA ALA A 64 -8.30 -7.61 11.28
C ALA A 64 -8.42 -6.08 11.28
N GLU A 65 -7.49 -5.40 11.96
CA GLU A 65 -7.52 -3.95 12.18
C GLU A 65 -6.29 -3.28 11.55
N PRO A 66 -6.38 -2.00 11.15
CA PRO A 66 -5.24 -1.26 10.62
C PRO A 66 -4.10 -1.15 11.64
N LYS A 67 -2.92 -1.61 11.25
CA LYS A 67 -1.70 -1.50 12.03
C LYS A 67 -1.07 -0.11 11.92
N PHE A 68 -1.06 0.44 10.71
CA PHE A 68 -0.57 1.79 10.43
C PHE A 68 -1.60 2.57 9.63
N SER A 69 -1.68 3.87 9.90
CA SER A 69 -2.57 4.79 9.19
C SER A 69 -1.87 6.13 8.98
N GLU A 70 -1.94 6.67 7.77
CA GLU A 70 -1.32 7.96 7.42
C GLU A 70 -2.31 8.86 6.69
N GLY A 71 -2.58 10.02 7.27
CA GLY A 71 -3.54 10.99 6.75
C GLY A 71 -2.97 11.86 5.63
N VAL A 72 -3.81 12.11 4.63
CA VAL A 72 -3.62 13.05 3.54
C VAL A 72 -4.55 14.25 3.79
N PRO A 73 -4.01 15.40 4.24
CA PRO A 73 -4.83 16.54 4.62
C PRO A 73 -5.45 17.29 3.44
N PHE A 74 -4.97 17.09 2.21
CA PHE A 74 -5.53 17.68 1.00
C PHE A 74 -5.29 16.76 -0.20
N LEU A 75 -6.35 16.13 -0.72
CA LEU A 75 -6.28 15.18 -1.86
C LEU A 75 -5.85 15.84 -3.16
N THR A 76 -6.12 17.15 -3.31
CA THR A 76 -5.68 17.93 -4.48
C THR A 76 -4.17 18.11 -4.56
N SER A 77 -3.44 17.83 -3.47
CA SER A 77 -1.99 17.91 -3.41
C SER A 77 -1.34 16.53 -3.57
N GLY A 78 -0.84 16.25 -4.78
CA GLY A 78 -0.06 15.04 -5.05
C GLY A 78 1.21 14.93 -4.19
N MET A 79 1.80 16.07 -3.81
CA MET A 79 2.95 16.10 -2.89
C MET A 79 2.59 15.57 -1.49
N LEU A 80 1.44 16.00 -0.94
CA LEU A 80 1.01 15.55 0.40
C LEU A 80 0.58 14.09 0.38
N THR A 81 -0.06 13.67 -0.71
CA THR A 81 -0.40 12.26 -0.95
C THR A 81 0.86 11.39 -0.98
N GLY A 82 1.87 11.78 -1.79
CA GLY A 82 3.15 11.06 -1.86
C GLY A 82 3.94 11.06 -0.55
N LEU A 83 3.84 12.14 0.25
CA LEU A 83 4.44 12.20 1.58
C LEU A 83 3.78 11.21 2.55
N ALA A 84 2.45 11.14 2.57
CA ALA A 84 1.72 10.19 3.41
C ALA A 84 2.06 8.74 3.03
N MET A 85 2.08 8.41 1.74
CA MET A 85 2.52 7.09 1.25
C MET A 85 3.95 6.78 1.69
N SER A 86 4.87 7.74 1.55
CA SER A 86 6.27 7.56 1.96
C SER A 86 6.43 7.32 3.46
N LYS A 87 5.62 7.96 4.30
CA LYS A 87 5.57 7.72 5.75
C LYS A 87 5.04 6.33 6.06
N LEU A 88 3.94 5.94 5.40
CA LEU A 88 3.33 4.62 5.60
C LEU A 88 4.31 3.51 5.24
N CYS A 89 4.93 3.57 4.05
CA CYS A 89 5.94 2.61 3.61
C CYS A 89 7.12 2.52 4.59
N ARG A 90 7.54 3.65 5.17
CA ARG A 90 8.62 3.67 6.18
C ARG A 90 8.20 2.95 7.45
N SER A 91 7.02 3.24 7.99
CA SER A 91 6.49 2.57 9.18
C SER A 91 6.36 1.06 8.98
N ILE A 92 5.85 0.64 7.81
CA ILE A 92 5.74 -0.79 7.45
C ILE A 92 7.12 -1.45 7.40
N ARG A 93 8.08 -0.81 6.72
CA ARG A 93 9.44 -1.34 6.61
C ARG A 93 10.10 -1.48 7.97
N ASP A 94 10.08 -0.41 8.77
CA ASP A 94 10.76 -0.40 10.07
C ASP A 94 10.12 -1.45 11.02
N TRP A 95 8.82 -1.71 10.89
CA TRP A 95 8.13 -2.81 11.57
C TRP A 95 8.53 -4.21 11.06
N HIS A 96 8.65 -4.39 9.75
CA HIS A 96 9.08 -5.66 9.14
C HIS A 96 10.53 -5.99 9.52
N GLU A 97 11.44 -5.03 9.38
CA GLU A 97 12.85 -5.18 9.74
C GLU A 97 13.05 -5.43 11.24
N GLY A 98 12.21 -4.83 12.10
CA GLY A 98 12.25 -5.04 13.55
C GLY A 98 11.72 -6.40 14.04
N GLN A 99 11.11 -7.20 13.17
CA GLN A 99 10.66 -8.57 13.48
C GLN A 99 11.70 -9.64 13.09
N SER A 100 12.73 -9.28 12.34
CA SER A 100 13.74 -10.21 11.82
C SER A 100 14.91 -10.48 12.77
#